data_AF-A0A845ZGN3-F1
#
_entry.id   AF-A0A845ZGN3-F1
#
_cell.length_a   1.000
_cell.length_b   1.000
_cell.length_c   1.000
_cell.angle_alpha   90.00
_cell.angle_beta   90.00
_cell.angle_gamma   90.00
#
_symmetry.space_group_name_H-M   'P 1'
#
loop_
_entity.id
_entity.type
_entity.pdbx_description
1 polymer ?
#
loop_
_entity_poly.entity_id
_entity_poly.type
_entity_poly.pdbx_seq_one_letter_code
_entity_poly.pdbx_strand_id
1 'polypeptide(L)'
;MRILRIQTLRGPNYWSIGHHKLIVMRLDLEELANTPSNEIPGFYKGLKTVLPSLEEHFCSPGVRGGFLSRVARGTMIGHIIEHVALELQDLAGMRVGFGRTRETTTPGVYQVIFEYIDEQVGRYSARAAVRLCRSIIDKQTYPQSELEQDLKDLQELANHSALGPSTQSLVKEAEARDIPWMQLSARAMIQLGYGVHQKRIQATLSNYSGILGVELACDKEGTKQILRDAGVPVPRGTTIRFLDDLEGAIEDVGGYPIVIKPLNGNHGRGITLDINSWEEAQTAHKTAKEVSRSVIVERYYKGFDHRILVVNGKVVAVAERIPAHVVGNGRSTIEELIDQTNLDPHRGDGHDNVLTKIVVDATSESVLKKQGYRLER
;
A
#
# COMPACT_ATOMS: atom_id res chain seq x y z
N MET A 1 30.55 10.64 16.36
CA MET A 1 29.32 9.97 16.82
C MET A 1 29.12 8.63 16.13
N ARG A 2 28.70 7.61 16.88
CA ARG A 2 28.48 6.25 16.40
C ARG A 2 27.20 5.62 16.96
N ILE A 3 26.40 5.02 16.09
CA ILE A 3 25.23 4.23 16.50
C ILE A 3 25.73 2.88 17.02
N LEU A 4 25.51 2.62 18.31
CA LEU A 4 25.85 1.34 18.94
C LEU A 4 24.77 0.30 18.71
N ARG A 5 23.49 0.71 18.76
CA ARG A 5 22.34 -0.18 18.60
C ARG A 5 21.09 0.59 18.22
N ILE A 6 20.25 0.02 17.36
CA ILE A 6 18.87 0.48 17.12
C ILE A 6 17.93 -0.67 17.47
N GLN A 7 17.05 -0.43 18.43
CA GLN A 7 16.00 -1.35 18.86
C GLN A 7 14.62 -0.75 18.57
N THR A 8 13.66 -1.61 18.22
CA THR A 8 12.27 -1.23 17.98
C THR A 8 11.38 -1.84 19.04
N LEU A 9 10.48 -1.03 19.60
CA LEU A 9 9.49 -1.42 20.58
C LEU A 9 8.11 -1.33 19.92
N ARG A 10 7.27 -2.36 20.09
CA ARG A 10 5.99 -2.54 19.38
C ARG A 10 4.77 -2.62 20.33
N GLY A 11 4.91 -2.14 21.56
CA GLY A 11 3.93 -2.37 22.63
C GLY A 11 4.25 -1.58 23.91
N PRO A 12 3.53 -1.88 25.01
CA PRO A 12 3.81 -1.30 26.32
C PRO A 12 5.29 -1.41 26.67
N ASN A 13 5.87 -0.31 27.12
CA ASN A 13 7.32 -0.21 27.32
C ASN A 13 7.69 0.74 28.45
N TYR A 14 8.97 0.69 28.84
CA TYR A 14 9.53 1.49 29.93
C TYR A 14 9.53 3.01 29.66
N TRP A 15 9.61 3.45 28.40
CA TRP A 15 9.80 4.86 28.05
C TRP A 15 8.52 5.65 28.08
N SER A 16 7.40 5.01 27.75
CA SER A 16 6.08 5.63 27.72
C SER A 16 4.97 4.61 27.93
N ILE A 17 4.00 5.00 28.75
CA ILE A 17 2.74 4.25 28.91
C ILE A 17 1.76 4.54 27.76
N GLY A 18 1.86 5.71 27.13
CA GLY A 18 0.96 6.17 26.06
C GLY A 18 1.48 5.94 24.64
N HIS A 19 2.80 5.80 24.46
CA HIS A 19 3.43 5.61 23.15
C HIS A 19 4.10 4.24 23.08
N HIS A 20 3.57 3.36 22.22
CA HIS A 20 3.96 1.95 22.17
C HIS A 20 4.93 1.61 21.03
N LYS A 21 4.96 2.44 19.98
CA LYS A 21 5.83 2.29 18.81
C LYS A 21 7.02 3.23 18.91
N LEU A 22 8.12 2.75 19.49
CA LEU A 22 9.30 3.57 19.76
C LEU A 22 10.57 2.96 19.17
N ILE A 23 11.38 3.81 18.54
CA ILE A 23 12.78 3.54 18.25
C ILE A 23 13.59 3.88 19.50
N VAL A 24 14.44 2.96 19.94
CA VAL A 24 15.44 3.20 20.98
C VAL A 24 16.82 3.06 20.34
N MET A 25 17.45 4.20 20.09
CA MET A 25 18.80 4.27 19.54
C MET A 25 19.81 4.52 20.66
N ARG A 26 20.76 3.60 20.83
CA ARG A 26 21.93 3.83 21.68
C ARG A 26 23.01 4.49 20.83
N LEU A 27 23.35 5.73 21.18
CA LEU A 27 24.24 6.59 20.43
C LEU A 27 25.43 6.97 21.30
N ASP A 28 26.64 6.68 20.82
CA ASP A 28 27.88 7.19 21.39
C ASP A 28 28.20 8.54 20.73
N LEU A 29 28.26 9.60 21.52
CA LEU A 29 28.62 10.93 21.00
C LEU A 29 30.11 11.06 20.71
N GLU A 30 30.94 10.13 21.20
CA GLU A 30 32.39 10.14 21.09
C GLU A 30 32.96 11.49 21.55
N GLU A 31 33.73 12.18 20.72
CA GLU A 31 34.37 13.47 21.05
C GLU A 31 33.36 14.60 21.35
N LEU A 32 32.08 14.44 20.95
CA LEU A 32 31.02 15.43 21.19
C LEU A 32 30.28 15.22 22.51
N ALA A 33 30.69 14.25 23.34
CA ALA A 33 30.02 13.93 24.60
C ALA A 33 29.89 15.13 25.56
N ASN A 34 30.85 16.06 25.53
CA ASN A 34 30.88 17.26 26.38
C ASN A 34 30.72 18.57 25.59
N THR A 35 30.38 18.49 24.30
CA THR A 35 30.32 19.67 23.42
C THR A 35 28.86 19.98 23.09
N PRO A 36 28.25 21.00 23.74
CA PRO A 36 26.89 21.40 23.44
C PRO A 36 26.80 22.09 22.07
N SER A 37 25.60 22.10 21.48
CA SER A 37 25.36 22.58 20.12
C SER A 37 25.77 24.04 19.83
N ASN A 38 25.81 24.90 20.85
CA ASN A 38 26.23 26.30 20.74
C ASN A 38 27.75 26.47 20.62
N GLU A 39 28.53 25.46 21.01
CA GLU A 39 29.99 25.43 20.87
C GLU A 39 30.43 24.85 19.53
N ILE A 40 29.51 24.27 18.75
CA ILE A 40 29.81 23.71 17.43
C ILE A 40 29.65 24.81 16.37
N PRO A 41 30.73 25.25 15.71
CA PRO A 41 30.67 26.37 14.77
C PRO A 41 29.72 26.10 13.60
N GLY A 42 28.82 27.03 13.33
CA GLY A 42 27.90 26.97 12.18
C GLY A 42 26.76 25.95 12.32
N PHE A 43 26.72 25.14 13.38
CA PHE A 43 25.73 24.06 13.51
C PHE A 43 24.29 24.55 13.50
N TYR A 44 23.96 25.57 14.31
CA TYR A 44 22.61 26.15 14.36
C TYR A 44 22.16 26.67 12.99
N LYS A 45 23.03 27.39 12.29
CA LYS A 45 22.73 27.95 10.96
C LYS A 45 22.56 26.85 9.91
N GLY A 46 23.41 25.83 9.94
CA GLY A 46 23.30 24.66 9.07
C GLY A 46 21.99 23.92 9.29
N LEU A 47 21.65 23.62 10.55
CA LEU A 47 20.41 22.91 10.90
C LEU A 47 19.16 23.69 10.47
N LYS A 48 19.10 24.99 10.78
CA LYS A 48 17.97 25.85 10.40
C LYS A 48 17.82 25.99 8.88
N THR A 49 18.93 26.00 8.14
CA THR A 49 18.90 26.07 6.67
C THR A 49 18.40 24.77 6.06
N VAL A 50 18.87 23.61 6.55
CA VAL A 50 18.52 22.29 6.00
C VAL A 50 17.09 21.88 6.39
N LEU A 51 16.68 22.14 7.63
CA LEU A 51 15.37 21.77 8.16
C LEU A 51 14.67 22.99 8.79
N PRO A 52 14.17 23.93 7.98
CA PRO A 52 13.53 25.16 8.48
C PRO A 52 12.24 24.88 9.26
N SER A 53 11.54 23.79 8.94
CA SER A 53 10.30 23.34 9.60
C SER A 53 10.47 22.94 11.07
N LEU A 54 11.71 22.72 11.54
CA LEU A 54 12.00 22.53 12.97
C LEU A 54 11.58 23.72 13.84
N GLU A 55 11.24 24.87 13.25
CA GLU A 55 10.59 25.98 13.93
C GLU A 55 9.22 25.60 14.52
N GLU A 56 8.53 24.62 13.95
CA GLU A 56 7.26 24.10 14.49
C GLU A 56 7.45 23.13 15.66
N HIS A 57 8.68 22.68 15.94
CA HIS A 57 8.95 21.76 17.04
C HIS A 57 8.93 22.47 18.40
N PHE A 58 8.04 21.99 19.26
CA PHE A 58 7.94 22.40 20.65
C PHE A 58 8.94 21.61 21.51
N CYS A 59 9.41 22.21 22.59
CA CYS A 59 10.28 21.56 23.58
C CYS A 59 9.83 21.98 24.99
N SER A 60 10.68 21.88 26.01
CA SER A 60 10.38 22.30 27.40
C SER A 60 9.75 23.70 27.53
N PRO A 61 10.10 24.71 26.71
CA PRO A 61 9.45 26.02 26.76
C PRO A 61 7.98 26.04 26.32
N GLY A 62 7.47 25.01 25.65
CA GLY A 62 6.06 24.92 25.24
C GLY A 62 5.62 25.95 24.19
N VAL A 63 6.56 26.60 23.50
CA VAL A 63 6.28 27.61 22.46
C VAL A 63 6.87 27.21 21.12
N ARG A 64 6.27 27.73 20.03
CA ARG A 64 6.81 27.65 18.67
C ARG A 64 8.25 28.17 18.64
N GLY A 65 9.15 27.47 17.94
CA GLY A 65 10.59 27.75 17.92
C GLY A 65 11.33 27.38 19.21
N GLY A 66 10.64 26.80 20.20
CA GLY A 66 11.21 26.44 21.49
C GLY A 66 12.36 25.44 21.39
N PHE A 67 12.31 24.52 20.42
CA PHE A 67 13.43 23.62 20.12
C PHE A 67 14.65 24.38 19.57
N LEU A 68 14.49 25.18 18.50
CA LEU A 68 15.58 25.95 17.91
C LEU A 68 16.23 26.92 18.92
N SER A 69 15.43 27.51 19.82
CA SER A 69 15.93 28.31 20.96
C SER A 69 16.86 27.51 21.88
N ARG A 70 16.57 26.22 22.14
CA ARG A 70 17.46 25.34 22.92
C ARG A 70 18.72 24.96 22.15
N VAL A 71 18.63 24.75 20.84
CA VAL A 71 19.81 24.51 20.00
C VAL A 71 20.76 25.71 20.03
N ALA A 72 20.22 26.93 19.94
CA ALA A 72 21.00 28.16 20.02
C ALA A 72 21.64 28.40 21.40
N ARG A 73 20.93 28.05 22.49
CA ARG A 73 21.46 28.16 23.87
C ARG A 73 22.45 27.08 24.25
N GLY A 74 22.43 25.94 23.55
CA GLY A 74 23.26 24.78 23.85
C GLY A 74 22.43 23.61 24.36
N THR A 75 22.43 22.52 23.60
CA THR A 75 21.90 21.22 24.01
C THR A 75 22.77 20.11 23.43
N MET A 76 22.67 18.91 24.00
CA MET A 76 23.42 17.75 23.50
C MET A 76 22.90 17.27 22.14
N ILE A 77 23.83 16.81 21.29
CA ILE A 77 23.50 16.36 19.92
C ILE A 77 22.54 15.17 19.91
N GLY A 78 22.56 14.29 20.91
CA GLY A 78 21.57 13.21 21.04
C GLY A 78 20.13 13.72 21.06
N HIS A 79 19.88 14.84 21.75
CA HIS A 79 18.55 15.47 21.81
C HIS A 79 18.18 16.16 20.48
N ILE A 80 19.16 16.65 19.72
CA ILE A 80 18.89 17.20 18.39
C ILE A 80 18.55 16.10 17.39
N ILE A 81 19.27 14.98 17.43
CA ILE A 81 19.03 13.82 16.56
C ILE A 81 17.62 13.26 16.78
N GLU A 82 17.10 13.27 18.00
CA GLU A 82 15.71 12.95 18.30
C GLU A 82 14.73 13.79 17.47
N HIS A 83 14.85 15.11 17.56
CA HIS A 83 13.97 16.05 16.85
C HIS A 83 14.13 15.97 15.34
N VAL A 84 15.36 15.79 14.84
CA VAL A 84 15.63 15.57 13.41
C VAL A 84 14.99 14.27 12.93
N ALA A 85 15.05 13.18 13.70
CA ALA A 85 14.41 11.93 13.32
C ALA A 85 12.87 12.01 13.30
N LEU A 86 12.27 12.81 14.19
CA LEU A 86 10.83 13.12 14.17
C LEU A 86 10.46 13.97 12.95
N GLU A 87 11.23 15.03 12.69
CA GLU A 87 11.02 15.95 11.56
C GLU A 87 11.12 15.23 10.21
N LEU A 88 12.13 14.36 10.02
CA LEU A 88 12.27 13.58 8.78
C LEU A 88 11.04 12.69 8.52
N GLN A 89 10.42 12.14 9.58
CA GLN A 89 9.19 11.37 9.44
C GLN A 89 8.00 12.28 9.10
N ASP A 90 7.89 13.45 9.74
CA ASP A 90 6.81 14.40 9.50
C ASP A 90 6.83 14.94 8.05
N LEU A 91 8.02 15.31 7.55
CA LEU A 91 8.24 15.71 6.15
C LEU A 91 7.93 14.60 5.15
N ALA A 92 8.09 13.33 5.55
CA ALA A 92 7.69 12.18 4.76
C ALA A 92 6.19 11.84 4.89
N GLY A 93 5.39 12.67 5.57
CA GLY A 93 3.95 12.51 5.73
C GLY A 93 3.52 11.63 6.92
N MET A 94 4.46 11.25 7.79
CA MET A 94 4.21 10.40 8.96
C MET A 94 4.25 11.23 10.25
N ARG A 95 3.07 11.66 10.68
CA ARG A 95 2.87 12.47 11.89
C ARG A 95 3.28 11.69 13.14
N VAL A 96 4.40 12.08 13.74
CA VAL A 96 4.93 11.55 15.02
C VAL A 96 5.31 12.71 15.93
N GLY A 97 5.21 12.52 17.25
CA GLY A 97 5.42 13.64 18.18
C GLY A 97 6.18 13.30 19.45
N PHE A 98 6.25 12.03 19.84
CA PHE A 98 6.91 11.67 21.09
C PHE A 98 8.41 11.44 20.90
N GLY A 99 9.20 12.13 21.72
CA GLY A 99 10.65 11.98 21.81
C GLY A 99 11.15 12.06 23.25
N ARG A 100 12.24 11.36 23.55
CA ARG A 100 12.96 11.46 24.82
C ARG A 100 14.42 11.05 24.67
N THR A 101 15.33 11.88 25.17
CA THR A 101 16.75 11.56 25.19
C THR A 101 17.28 11.55 26.62
N ARG A 102 18.03 10.50 26.98
CA ARG A 102 18.65 10.33 28.30
C ARG A 102 20.05 9.76 28.15
N GLU A 103 21.00 10.31 28.90
CA GLU A 103 22.32 9.69 29.03
C GLU A 103 22.21 8.35 29.76
N THR A 104 23.09 7.41 29.41
CA THR A 104 23.19 6.11 30.09
C THR A 104 24.15 6.19 31.28
N THR A 105 24.35 5.06 31.96
CA THR A 105 25.40 4.94 32.99
C THR A 105 26.81 5.03 32.42
N THR A 106 26.97 4.86 31.11
CA THR A 106 28.25 5.07 30.42
C THR A 106 28.29 6.52 29.92
N PRO A 107 29.19 7.36 30.45
CA PRO A 107 29.29 8.76 30.04
C PRO A 107 29.49 8.92 28.53
N GLY A 108 28.82 9.90 27.92
CA GLY A 108 28.87 10.16 26.48
C GLY A 108 27.99 9.24 25.64
N VAL A 109 27.40 8.19 26.23
CA VAL A 109 26.47 7.29 25.55
C VAL A 109 25.04 7.61 25.94
N TYR A 110 24.20 7.90 24.94
CA TYR A 110 22.82 8.32 25.11
C TYR A 110 21.85 7.27 24.58
N GLN A 111 20.67 7.20 25.20
CA GLN A 111 19.48 6.61 24.63
C GLN A 111 18.64 7.73 24.04
N VAL A 112 18.50 7.69 22.71
CA VAL A 112 17.67 8.59 21.92
C VAL A 112 16.42 7.81 21.54
N ILE A 113 15.27 8.24 22.06
CA ILE A 113 13.99 7.57 21.89
C ILE A 113 13.07 8.48 21.10
N PHE A 114 12.44 7.95 20.06
CA PHE A 114 11.43 8.67 19.30
C PHE A 114 10.38 7.72 18.73
N GLU A 115 9.20 8.27 18.49
CA GLU A 115 8.04 7.56 17.96
C GLU A 115 8.17 7.26 16.47
N TYR A 116 7.53 6.16 16.04
CA TYR A 116 7.43 5.79 14.65
C TYR A 116 6.02 5.28 14.31
N ILE A 117 5.60 5.46 13.05
CA ILE A 117 4.40 4.81 12.50
C ILE A 117 4.76 3.45 11.92
N ASP A 118 5.75 3.44 11.01
CA ASP A 118 6.35 2.25 10.41
C ASP A 118 7.76 1.99 10.94
N GLU A 119 8.09 0.70 11.15
CA GLU A 119 9.35 0.30 11.77
C GLU A 119 10.56 0.57 10.87
N GLN A 120 10.44 0.32 9.56
CA GLN A 120 11.55 0.51 8.63
C GLN A 120 11.83 2.00 8.45
N VAL A 121 10.77 2.80 8.36
CA VAL A 121 10.84 4.27 8.39
C VAL A 121 11.57 4.73 9.64
N GLY A 122 11.11 4.36 10.84
CA GLY A 122 11.73 4.82 12.09
C GLY A 122 13.22 4.42 12.20
N ARG A 123 13.58 3.21 11.77
CA ARG A 123 14.99 2.77 11.71
C ARG A 123 15.80 3.56 10.69
N TYR A 124 15.22 3.91 9.54
CA TYR A 124 15.86 4.74 8.53
C TYR A 124 16.07 6.15 9.06
N SER A 125 15.03 6.79 9.62
CA SER A 125 15.10 8.12 10.22
C SER A 125 16.15 8.23 11.31
N ALA A 126 16.34 7.18 12.13
CA ALA A 126 17.45 7.14 13.10
C ALA A 126 18.82 7.31 12.44
N ARG A 127 19.08 6.57 11.37
CA ARG A 127 20.37 6.60 10.64
C ARG A 127 20.53 7.90 9.87
N ALA A 128 19.47 8.34 9.19
CA ALA A 128 19.45 9.58 8.43
C ALA A 128 19.68 10.79 9.32
N ALA A 129 19.04 10.86 10.50
CA ALA A 129 19.24 11.93 11.46
C ALA A 129 20.69 12.01 11.96
N VAL A 130 21.32 10.87 12.27
CA VAL A 130 22.74 10.84 12.67
C VAL A 130 23.65 11.29 11.51
N ARG A 131 23.40 10.82 10.29
CA ARG A 131 24.15 11.21 9.09
C ARG A 131 24.02 12.71 8.80
N LEU A 132 22.80 13.24 8.85
CA LEU A 132 22.49 14.66 8.66
C LEU A 132 23.20 15.52 9.70
N CYS A 133 23.02 15.22 10.99
CA CYS A 133 23.70 15.97 12.06
C CYS A 133 25.21 15.91 11.93
N ARG A 134 25.79 14.73 11.60
CA ARG A 134 27.22 14.59 11.37
C ARG A 134 27.71 15.44 10.19
N SER A 135 26.99 15.44 9.07
CA SER A 135 27.34 16.29 7.93
C SER A 135 27.31 17.78 8.29
N ILE A 136 26.34 18.21 9.09
CA ILE A 136 26.28 19.62 9.54
C ILE A 136 27.44 19.94 10.48
N ILE A 137 27.85 19.02 11.34
CA ILE A 137 29.03 19.21 12.20
C ILE A 137 30.30 19.33 11.36
N ASP A 138 30.48 18.44 10.38
CA ASP A 138 31.72 18.34 9.60
C ASP A 138 31.82 19.41 8.49
N LYS A 139 30.68 19.74 7.87
CA LYS A 139 30.60 20.57 6.63
C LYS A 139 29.70 21.80 6.76
N GLN A 140 29.09 22.02 7.93
CA GLN A 140 28.12 23.10 8.19
C GLN A 140 26.85 23.06 7.32
N THR A 141 26.63 21.96 6.59
CA THR A 141 25.47 21.78 5.71
C THR A 141 25.17 20.30 5.49
N TYR A 142 23.98 20.03 4.98
CA TYR A 142 23.58 18.75 4.41
C TYR A 142 23.13 19.01 2.97
N PRO A 143 23.66 18.29 1.95
CA PRO A 143 23.26 18.53 0.56
C PRO A 143 21.76 18.35 0.36
N GLN A 144 21.13 19.31 -0.30
CA GLN A 144 19.69 19.28 -0.58
C GLN A 144 19.27 18.02 -1.34
N SER A 145 20.09 17.57 -2.30
CA SER A 145 19.84 16.34 -3.05
C SER A 145 19.87 15.07 -2.18
N GLU A 146 20.70 15.04 -1.12
CA GLU A 146 20.69 13.92 -0.18
C GLU A 146 19.45 13.96 0.72
N LEU A 147 19.02 15.15 1.16
CA LEU A 147 17.78 15.30 1.92
C LEU A 147 16.57 14.85 1.09
N GLU A 148 16.49 15.26 -0.17
CA GLU A 148 15.42 14.84 -1.08
C GLU A 148 15.40 13.33 -1.30
N GLN A 149 16.58 12.70 -1.42
CA GLN A 149 16.68 11.25 -1.51
C GLN A 149 16.22 10.56 -0.22
N ASP A 150 16.62 11.08 0.95
CA ASP A 150 16.19 10.56 2.24
C ASP A 150 14.66 10.61 2.41
N LEU A 151 14.05 11.74 2.03
CA LEU A 151 12.60 11.91 2.08
C LEU A 151 11.89 10.97 1.11
N LYS A 152 12.43 10.79 -0.10
CA LYS A 152 11.90 9.85 -1.08
C LYS A 152 11.97 8.41 -0.58
N ASP A 153 13.11 7.99 -0.04
CA ASP A 153 13.28 6.64 0.53
C ASP A 153 12.31 6.40 1.68
N LEU A 154 12.10 7.40 2.56
CA LEU A 154 11.13 7.32 3.65
C LEU A 154 9.69 7.18 3.14
N GLN A 155 9.32 7.93 2.11
CA GLN A 155 8.00 7.81 1.47
C GLN A 155 7.80 6.45 0.81
N GLU A 156 8.81 5.93 0.11
CA GLU A 156 8.77 4.60 -0.51
C GLU A 156 8.62 3.49 0.56
N LEU A 157 9.38 3.57 1.66
CA LEU A 157 9.26 2.65 2.78
C LEU A 157 7.87 2.70 3.43
N ALA A 158 7.30 3.90 3.58
CA ALA A 158 5.95 4.09 4.10
C ALA A 158 4.90 3.48 3.17
N ASN A 159 5.00 3.73 1.86
CA ASN A 159 4.08 3.21 0.85
C ASN A 159 4.12 1.69 0.75
N HIS A 160 5.32 1.09 0.81
CA HIS A 160 5.46 -0.36 0.82
C HIS A 160 4.84 -1.05 2.04
N SER A 161 4.80 -0.33 3.16
CA SER A 161 4.25 -0.84 4.43
C SER A 161 2.79 -0.47 4.64
N ALA A 162 2.21 0.34 3.74
CA ALA A 162 0.82 0.77 3.82
C ALA A 162 -0.14 -0.41 3.75
N LEU A 163 -1.18 -0.34 4.59
CA LEU A 163 -2.23 -1.34 4.58
C LEU A 163 -3.09 -1.16 3.33
N GLY A 164 -3.31 -2.24 2.57
CA GLY A 164 -4.29 -2.24 1.49
C GLY A 164 -5.69 -1.86 1.99
N PRO A 165 -6.56 -1.33 1.11
CA PRO A 165 -7.81 -0.67 1.51
C PRO A 165 -8.74 -1.57 2.35
N SER A 166 -8.82 -2.86 2.03
CA SER A 166 -9.60 -3.83 2.80
C SER A 166 -9.03 -4.05 4.20
N THR A 167 -7.71 -4.22 4.31
CA THR A 167 -7.03 -4.39 5.61
C THR A 167 -7.16 -3.13 6.46
N GLN A 168 -6.98 -1.95 5.85
CA GLN A 168 -7.12 -0.67 6.52
C GLN A 168 -8.53 -0.48 7.08
N SER A 169 -9.57 -0.88 6.33
CA SER A 169 -10.96 -0.80 6.78
C SER A 169 -11.20 -1.69 8.01
N LEU A 170 -10.67 -2.92 8.01
CA LEU A 170 -10.76 -3.83 9.16
C LEU A 170 -9.99 -3.30 10.39
N VAL A 171 -8.83 -2.68 10.17
CA VAL A 171 -8.02 -2.08 11.23
C VAL A 171 -8.72 -0.86 11.84
N LYS A 172 -9.27 0.04 11.01
CA LYS A 172 -10.05 1.19 11.49
C LYS A 172 -11.24 0.76 12.33
N GLU A 173 -11.94 -0.30 11.92
CA GLU A 173 -13.06 -0.84 12.70
C GLU A 173 -12.59 -1.51 14.00
N ALA A 174 -11.41 -2.14 14.01
CA ALA A 174 -10.80 -2.67 15.23
C ALA A 174 -10.46 -1.53 16.21
N GLU A 175 -9.86 -0.45 15.72
CA GLU A 175 -9.55 0.75 16.51
C GLU A 175 -10.81 1.40 17.07
N ALA A 176 -11.87 1.54 16.27
CA ALA A 176 -13.16 2.09 16.71
C ALA A 176 -13.85 1.25 17.81
N ARG A 177 -13.46 -0.02 17.94
CA ARG A 177 -13.98 -0.96 18.96
C ARG A 177 -12.99 -1.21 20.09
N ASP A 178 -11.91 -0.43 20.18
CA ASP A 178 -10.82 -0.61 21.14
C ASP A 178 -10.20 -2.03 21.11
N ILE A 179 -10.23 -2.67 19.93
CA ILE A 179 -9.58 -3.97 19.73
C ILE A 179 -8.11 -3.69 19.39
N PRO A 180 -7.16 -4.11 20.24
CA PRO A 180 -5.75 -3.88 19.99
C PRO A 180 -5.33 -4.68 18.76
N TRP A 181 -4.46 -4.11 17.94
CA TRP A 181 -3.95 -4.77 16.76
C TRP A 181 -2.44 -4.55 16.60
N MET A 182 -1.81 -5.46 15.87
CA MET A 182 -0.42 -5.32 15.48
C MET A 182 -0.15 -6.00 14.14
N GLN A 183 0.75 -5.43 13.36
CA GLN A 183 1.26 -6.07 12.16
C GLN A 183 2.28 -7.15 12.54
N LEU A 184 2.16 -8.31 11.91
CA LEU A 184 3.10 -9.41 12.06
C LEU A 184 4.16 -9.34 10.96
N SER A 185 5.37 -9.77 11.26
CA SER A 185 6.51 -9.77 10.32
C SER A 185 6.32 -10.72 9.13
N ALA A 186 5.41 -11.69 9.25
CA ALA A 186 5.15 -12.67 8.21
C ALA A 186 3.95 -12.27 7.34
N ARG A 187 4.17 -12.28 6.01
CA ARG A 187 3.10 -12.26 4.98
C ARG A 187 2.11 -11.10 5.08
N ALA A 188 2.54 -9.93 5.57
CA ALA A 188 1.66 -8.76 5.77
C ALA A 188 0.38 -9.10 6.58
N MET A 189 0.50 -10.03 7.54
CA MET A 189 -0.62 -10.40 8.41
C MET A 189 -0.84 -9.34 9.49
N ILE A 190 -2.10 -9.17 9.87
CA ILE A 190 -2.50 -8.40 11.05
C ILE A 190 -2.98 -9.37 12.12
N GLN A 191 -2.55 -9.14 13.36
CA GLN A 191 -3.14 -9.75 14.55
C GLN A 191 -4.09 -8.76 15.20
N LEU A 192 -5.29 -9.22 15.52
CA LEU A 192 -6.30 -8.54 16.33
C LEU A 192 -6.38 -9.23 17.69
N GLY A 193 -6.38 -8.48 18.79
CA GLY A 193 -6.42 -9.01 20.14
C GLY A 193 -5.10 -9.61 20.65
N TYR A 194 -5.12 -10.05 21.91
CA TYR A 194 -3.99 -10.66 22.60
C TYR A 194 -4.34 -12.04 23.18
N GLY A 195 -3.30 -12.84 23.46
CA GLY A 195 -3.42 -14.10 24.18
C GLY A 195 -4.37 -15.10 23.51
N VAL A 196 -5.29 -15.67 24.29
CA VAL A 196 -6.30 -16.63 23.81
C VAL A 196 -7.35 -16.00 22.87
N HIS A 197 -7.51 -14.68 22.92
CA HIS A 197 -8.47 -13.94 22.10
C HIS A 197 -7.88 -13.46 20.76
N GLN A 198 -6.61 -13.75 20.49
CA GLN A 198 -5.97 -13.31 19.25
C GLN A 198 -6.65 -13.91 18.01
N LYS A 199 -6.82 -13.09 16.97
CA LYS A 199 -7.24 -13.48 15.63
C LYS A 199 -6.22 -12.96 14.63
N ARG A 200 -6.01 -13.68 13.54
CA ARG A 200 -5.10 -13.26 12.47
C ARG A 200 -5.87 -13.10 11.19
N ILE A 201 -5.50 -12.07 10.44
CA ILE A 201 -6.04 -11.79 9.12
C ILE A 201 -4.91 -11.49 8.15
N GLN A 202 -5.13 -11.84 6.88
CA GLN A 202 -4.29 -11.43 5.75
C GLN A 202 -5.22 -10.91 4.66
N ALA A 203 -5.17 -9.61 4.38
CA ALA A 203 -6.24 -8.94 3.64
C ALA A 203 -7.61 -9.24 4.27
N THR A 204 -8.48 -9.97 3.55
CA THR A 204 -9.80 -10.39 4.04
C THR A 204 -9.86 -11.85 4.48
N LEU A 205 -8.76 -12.60 4.38
CA LEU A 205 -8.65 -13.96 4.89
C LEU A 205 -8.52 -13.93 6.41
N SER A 206 -9.17 -14.85 7.11
CA SER A 206 -9.10 -14.96 8.57
C SER A 206 -8.85 -16.41 9.00
N ASN A 207 -8.65 -16.62 10.30
CA ASN A 207 -8.60 -17.97 10.89
C ASN A 207 -9.86 -18.82 10.63
N TYR A 208 -10.97 -18.23 10.17
CA TYR A 208 -12.19 -18.92 9.80
C TYR A 208 -12.27 -19.25 8.30
N SER A 209 -11.34 -18.73 7.50
CA SER A 209 -11.21 -19.07 6.09
C SER A 209 -10.47 -20.41 5.97
N GLY A 210 -11.22 -21.50 5.80
CA GLY A 210 -10.66 -22.84 5.67
C GLY A 210 -9.75 -22.97 4.45
N ILE A 211 -8.60 -23.64 4.61
CA ILE A 211 -7.58 -23.76 3.55
C ILE A 211 -8.13 -24.38 2.27
N LEU A 212 -8.93 -25.45 2.38
CA LEU A 212 -9.57 -26.09 1.23
C LEU A 212 -10.53 -25.14 0.50
N GLY A 213 -11.24 -24.28 1.23
CA GLY A 213 -12.14 -23.29 0.63
C GLY A 213 -11.36 -22.20 -0.12
N VAL A 214 -10.22 -21.77 0.42
CA VAL A 214 -9.34 -20.81 -0.24
C VAL A 214 -8.68 -21.40 -1.48
N GLU A 215 -8.14 -22.63 -1.38
CA GLU A 215 -7.54 -23.32 -2.52
C GLU A 215 -8.57 -23.56 -3.63
N LEU A 216 -9.76 -24.04 -3.28
CA LEU A 216 -10.84 -24.26 -4.23
C LEU A 216 -11.26 -22.95 -4.91
N ALA A 217 -11.42 -21.86 -4.17
CA ALA A 217 -11.79 -20.56 -4.74
C ALA A 217 -10.75 -20.00 -5.74
N CYS A 218 -9.50 -20.44 -5.64
CA CYS A 218 -8.44 -20.13 -6.61
C CYS A 218 -8.49 -21.03 -7.85
N ASP A 219 -9.17 -22.18 -7.80
CA ASP A 219 -9.40 -23.09 -8.92
C ASP A 219 -10.79 -22.86 -9.52
N LYS A 220 -10.82 -22.21 -10.70
CA LYS A 220 -12.06 -21.89 -11.41
C LYS A 220 -12.83 -23.14 -11.82
N GLU A 221 -12.16 -24.21 -12.23
CA GLU A 221 -12.82 -25.44 -12.69
C GLU A 221 -13.34 -26.25 -11.50
N GLY A 222 -12.51 -26.44 -10.46
CA GLY A 222 -12.92 -27.06 -9.21
C GLY A 222 -14.12 -26.33 -8.58
N THR A 223 -14.07 -25.00 -8.52
CA THR A 223 -15.19 -24.18 -8.00
C THR A 223 -16.47 -24.41 -8.78
N LYS A 224 -16.42 -24.38 -10.13
CA LYS A 224 -17.60 -24.62 -10.96
C LYS A 224 -18.19 -26.00 -10.75
N GLN A 225 -17.33 -27.03 -10.65
CA GLN A 225 -17.79 -28.40 -10.49
C GLN A 225 -18.57 -28.56 -9.18
N ILE A 226 -18.03 -28.05 -8.07
CA ILE A 226 -18.71 -28.09 -6.77
C ILE A 226 -20.01 -27.29 -6.77
N LEU A 227 -20.04 -26.11 -7.40
CA LEU A 227 -21.26 -25.32 -7.54
C LEU A 227 -22.31 -26.06 -8.38
N ARG A 228 -21.91 -26.68 -9.48
CA ARG A 228 -22.78 -27.47 -10.35
C ARG A 228 -23.36 -28.68 -9.63
N ASP A 229 -22.53 -29.41 -8.88
CA ASP A 229 -22.95 -30.58 -8.10
C ASP A 229 -23.94 -30.20 -6.99
N ALA A 230 -23.83 -28.97 -6.47
CA ALA A 230 -24.79 -28.37 -5.55
C ALA A 230 -26.05 -27.79 -6.21
N GLY A 231 -26.20 -27.90 -7.54
CA GLY A 231 -27.34 -27.38 -8.30
C GLY A 231 -27.30 -25.87 -8.54
N VAL A 232 -26.19 -25.19 -8.26
CA VAL A 232 -26.01 -23.77 -8.55
C VAL A 232 -25.73 -23.60 -10.05
N PRO A 233 -26.48 -22.72 -10.76
CA PRO A 233 -26.23 -22.45 -12.17
C PRO A 233 -24.81 -21.89 -12.38
N VAL A 234 -24.03 -22.57 -13.21
CA VAL A 234 -22.69 -22.13 -13.64
C VAL A 234 -22.63 -22.09 -15.17
N PRO A 235 -21.81 -21.20 -15.77
CA PRO A 235 -21.61 -21.20 -17.21
C PRO A 235 -21.13 -22.57 -17.70
N ARG A 236 -21.72 -23.03 -18.81
CA ARG A 236 -21.21 -24.20 -19.53
C ARG A 236 -19.85 -23.84 -20.11
N GLY A 237 -18.87 -24.70 -19.88
CA GLY A 237 -17.52 -24.48 -20.37
C GLY A 237 -16.68 -25.75 -20.29
N THR A 238 -15.65 -25.78 -21.11
CA THR A 238 -14.66 -26.87 -21.18
C THR A 238 -13.26 -26.28 -21.25
N THR A 239 -12.25 -27.08 -20.93
CA THR A 239 -10.85 -26.68 -20.97
C THR A 239 -10.15 -27.35 -22.14
N ILE A 240 -9.48 -26.57 -22.96
CA ILE A 240 -8.66 -27.04 -24.08
C ILE A 240 -7.19 -26.70 -23.87
N ARG A 241 -6.32 -27.47 -24.53
CA ARG A 241 -4.87 -27.23 -24.52
C ARG A 241 -4.35 -26.88 -25.91
N PHE A 242 -4.96 -27.43 -26.95
CA PHE A 242 -4.55 -27.25 -28.33
C PHE A 242 -5.62 -26.49 -29.11
N LEU A 243 -5.19 -25.81 -30.17
CA LEU A 243 -6.11 -25.07 -31.02
C LEU A 243 -7.08 -26.01 -31.76
N ASP A 244 -6.63 -27.22 -32.07
CA ASP A 244 -7.42 -28.23 -32.78
C ASP A 244 -8.64 -28.69 -31.96
N ASP A 245 -8.59 -28.54 -30.62
CA ASP A 245 -9.71 -28.85 -29.73
C ASP A 245 -10.78 -27.73 -29.71
N LEU A 246 -10.48 -26.55 -30.29
CA LEU A 246 -11.30 -25.35 -30.12
C LEU A 246 -12.67 -25.49 -30.78
N GLU A 247 -12.74 -26.09 -31.98
CA GLU A 247 -14.00 -26.25 -32.70
C GLU A 247 -14.98 -27.15 -31.93
N GLY A 248 -14.52 -28.32 -31.48
CA GLY A 248 -15.31 -29.21 -30.63
C GLY A 248 -15.71 -28.55 -29.30
N ALA A 249 -14.81 -27.78 -28.69
CA ALA A 249 -15.13 -27.04 -27.47
C ALA A 249 -16.21 -25.97 -27.67
N ILE A 250 -16.25 -25.33 -28.85
CA ILE A 250 -17.30 -24.36 -29.21
C ILE A 250 -18.64 -25.07 -29.39
N GLU A 251 -18.66 -26.21 -30.06
CA GLU A 251 -19.86 -27.02 -30.22
C GLU A 251 -20.39 -27.51 -28.86
N ASP A 252 -19.51 -28.01 -27.99
CA ASP A 252 -19.84 -28.51 -26.65
C ASP A 252 -20.51 -27.46 -25.76
N VAL A 253 -20.11 -26.19 -25.87
CA VAL A 253 -20.72 -25.08 -25.11
C VAL A 253 -22.01 -24.55 -25.76
N GLY A 254 -22.41 -25.08 -26.92
CA GLY A 254 -23.63 -24.72 -27.64
C GLY A 254 -23.44 -23.61 -28.69
N GLY A 255 -22.22 -23.44 -29.21
CA GLY A 255 -21.87 -22.45 -30.23
C GLY A 255 -21.64 -21.04 -29.70
N TYR A 256 -21.57 -20.07 -30.62
CA TYR A 256 -21.40 -18.65 -30.33
C TYR A 256 -22.65 -18.00 -29.70
N PRO A 257 -22.51 -16.91 -28.90
CA PRO A 257 -21.24 -16.28 -28.50
C PRO A 257 -20.52 -17.05 -27.37
N ILE A 258 -19.19 -16.96 -27.37
CA ILE A 258 -18.31 -17.62 -26.39
C ILE A 258 -17.40 -16.62 -25.67
N VAL A 259 -16.81 -17.10 -24.57
CA VAL A 259 -15.73 -16.47 -23.81
C VAL A 259 -14.52 -17.39 -23.85
N ILE A 260 -13.34 -16.82 -24.08
CA ILE A 260 -12.07 -17.55 -24.00
C ILE A 260 -11.20 -16.88 -22.95
N LYS A 261 -10.69 -17.66 -21.98
CA LYS A 261 -9.86 -17.16 -20.89
C LYS A 261 -8.81 -18.16 -20.41
N PRO A 262 -7.64 -17.72 -19.90
CA PRO A 262 -6.67 -18.63 -19.29
C PRO A 262 -7.21 -19.25 -18.01
N LEU A 263 -6.88 -20.53 -17.79
CA LEU A 263 -7.21 -21.26 -16.56
C LEU A 263 -6.70 -20.49 -15.33
N ASN A 264 -5.40 -20.15 -15.30
CA ASN A 264 -4.72 -19.58 -14.13
C ASN A 264 -4.44 -18.06 -14.20
N GLY A 265 -5.26 -17.29 -14.95
CA GLY A 265 -5.09 -15.84 -15.06
C GLY A 265 -5.90 -15.03 -14.03
N ASN A 266 -5.33 -13.89 -13.58
CA ASN A 266 -5.95 -12.91 -12.68
C ASN A 266 -6.06 -11.52 -13.35
N HIS A 267 -6.95 -10.66 -12.82
CA HIS A 267 -7.16 -9.28 -13.28
C HIS A 267 -7.52 -9.12 -14.76
N GLY A 268 -8.30 -10.04 -15.33
CA GLY A 268 -8.76 -9.90 -16.72
C GLY A 268 -7.71 -10.18 -17.80
N ARG A 269 -6.47 -10.52 -17.43
CA ARG A 269 -5.40 -10.78 -18.39
C ARG A 269 -5.69 -12.02 -19.24
N GLY A 270 -5.60 -11.86 -20.56
CA GLY A 270 -5.86 -12.93 -21.53
C GLY A 270 -7.33 -13.33 -21.66
N ILE A 271 -8.26 -12.52 -21.15
CA ILE A 271 -9.70 -12.78 -21.27
C ILE A 271 -10.25 -12.06 -22.49
N THR A 272 -10.92 -12.78 -23.37
CA THR A 272 -11.67 -12.22 -24.48
C THR A 272 -13.14 -12.62 -24.35
N LEU A 273 -14.02 -11.63 -24.37
CA LEU A 273 -15.46 -11.77 -24.19
C LEU A 273 -16.19 -11.55 -25.53
N ASP A 274 -17.43 -12.01 -25.60
CA ASP A 274 -18.35 -11.78 -26.72
C ASP A 274 -17.71 -12.09 -28.09
N ILE A 275 -17.12 -13.29 -28.16
CA ILE A 275 -16.51 -13.82 -29.38
C ILE A 275 -17.63 -14.40 -30.23
N ASN A 276 -17.72 -13.96 -31.49
CA ASN A 276 -18.82 -14.30 -32.39
C ASN A 276 -18.36 -14.94 -33.72
N SER A 277 -17.04 -15.09 -33.96
CA SER A 277 -16.51 -15.72 -35.16
C SER A 277 -15.32 -16.64 -34.86
N TRP A 278 -14.96 -17.46 -35.84
CA TRP A 278 -13.81 -18.35 -35.77
C TRP A 278 -12.48 -17.59 -35.68
N GLU A 279 -12.33 -16.53 -36.48
CA GLU A 279 -11.13 -15.70 -36.50
C GLU A 279 -10.92 -14.99 -35.17
N GLU A 280 -12.01 -14.50 -34.55
CA GLU A 280 -11.96 -13.94 -33.20
C GLU A 280 -11.57 -15.00 -32.17
N ALA A 281 -12.14 -16.21 -32.28
CA ALA A 281 -11.85 -17.33 -31.37
C ALA A 281 -10.37 -17.77 -31.44
N GLN A 282 -9.81 -17.87 -32.64
CA GLN A 282 -8.39 -18.20 -32.83
C GLN A 282 -7.46 -17.13 -32.21
N THR A 283 -7.79 -15.86 -32.43
CA THR A 283 -7.04 -14.73 -31.88
C THR A 283 -7.10 -14.74 -30.36
N ALA A 284 -8.29 -14.89 -29.79
CA ALA A 284 -8.51 -14.98 -28.35
C ALA A 284 -7.80 -16.17 -27.71
N HIS A 285 -7.82 -17.35 -28.36
CA HIS A 285 -7.08 -18.52 -27.89
C HIS A 285 -5.58 -18.24 -27.83
N LYS A 286 -5.01 -17.60 -28.85
CA LYS A 286 -3.59 -17.22 -28.86
C LYS A 286 -3.26 -16.29 -27.68
N THR A 287 -4.05 -15.23 -27.47
CA THR A 287 -3.85 -14.30 -26.35
C THR A 287 -4.00 -14.98 -24.99
N ALA A 288 -4.95 -15.90 -24.83
CA ALA A 288 -5.11 -16.66 -23.59
C ALA A 288 -3.93 -17.62 -23.33
N LYS A 289 -3.36 -18.21 -24.39
CA LYS A 289 -2.21 -19.12 -24.31
C LYS A 289 -0.91 -18.44 -23.89
N GLU A 290 -0.76 -17.15 -24.15
CA GLU A 290 0.37 -16.34 -23.66
C GLU A 290 0.37 -16.28 -22.12
N VAL A 291 -0.79 -16.43 -21.49
CA VAL A 291 -0.95 -16.38 -20.02
C VAL A 291 -0.93 -17.78 -19.39
N SER A 292 -1.51 -18.79 -20.04
CA SER A 292 -1.68 -20.13 -19.47
C SER A 292 -1.55 -21.22 -20.51
N ARG A 293 -0.97 -22.37 -20.12
CA ARG A 293 -0.90 -23.56 -20.97
C ARG A 293 -2.26 -24.16 -21.30
N SER A 294 -3.25 -23.93 -20.44
CA SER A 294 -4.63 -24.38 -20.63
C SER A 294 -5.58 -23.19 -20.67
N VAL A 295 -6.58 -23.29 -21.54
CA VAL A 295 -7.55 -22.23 -21.83
C VAL A 295 -8.95 -22.78 -21.63
N ILE A 296 -9.82 -21.97 -21.03
CA ILE A 296 -11.23 -22.29 -20.82
C ILE A 296 -12.03 -21.64 -21.94
N VAL A 297 -12.89 -22.42 -22.59
CA VAL A 297 -13.94 -21.97 -23.50
C VAL A 297 -15.27 -22.05 -22.76
N GLU A 298 -16.00 -20.96 -22.69
CA GLU A 298 -17.28 -20.85 -21.97
C GLU A 298 -18.36 -20.24 -22.85
N ARG A 299 -19.61 -20.59 -22.60
CA ARG A 299 -20.75 -19.88 -23.17
C ARG A 299 -20.78 -18.44 -22.63
N TYR A 300 -20.92 -17.46 -23.53
CA TYR A 300 -21.11 -16.07 -23.14
C TYR A 300 -22.58 -15.83 -22.74
N TYR A 301 -22.77 -15.21 -21.58
CA TYR A 301 -24.08 -14.80 -21.09
C TYR A 301 -24.12 -13.29 -20.91
N LYS A 302 -25.15 -12.66 -21.47
CA LYS A 302 -25.40 -11.22 -21.29
C LYS A 302 -26.29 -11.02 -20.06
N GLY A 303 -25.88 -10.09 -19.19
CA GLY A 303 -26.63 -9.76 -17.99
C GLY A 303 -25.88 -8.73 -17.13
N PHE A 304 -26.41 -8.49 -15.93
CA PHE A 304 -25.80 -7.59 -14.96
C PHE A 304 -24.80 -8.34 -14.08
N ASP A 305 -23.56 -7.85 -13.99
CA ASP A 305 -22.53 -8.40 -13.10
C ASP A 305 -22.71 -7.86 -11.68
N HIS A 306 -23.06 -8.74 -10.75
CA HIS A 306 -23.24 -8.39 -9.34
C HIS A 306 -22.15 -9.06 -8.50
N ARG A 307 -21.44 -8.27 -7.70
CA ARG A 307 -20.56 -8.75 -6.64
C ARG A 307 -21.35 -8.88 -5.34
N ILE A 308 -21.49 -10.11 -4.87
CA ILE A 308 -22.19 -10.45 -3.63
C ILE A 308 -21.16 -10.68 -2.53
N LEU A 309 -21.26 -9.94 -1.43
CA LEU A 309 -20.43 -10.14 -0.24
C LEU A 309 -21.19 -11.00 0.77
N VAL A 310 -20.64 -12.18 1.08
CA VAL A 310 -21.20 -13.10 2.09
C VAL A 310 -20.28 -13.13 3.30
N VAL A 311 -20.83 -12.87 4.48
CA VAL A 311 -20.11 -12.92 5.76
C VAL A 311 -20.90 -13.81 6.72
N ASN A 312 -20.26 -14.82 7.30
CA ASN A 312 -20.89 -15.80 8.20
C ASN A 312 -22.18 -16.41 7.64
N GLY A 313 -22.16 -16.77 6.35
CA GLY A 313 -23.30 -17.38 5.66
C GLY A 313 -24.46 -16.42 5.31
N LYS A 314 -24.30 -15.11 5.52
CA LYS A 314 -25.32 -14.10 5.19
C LYS A 314 -24.80 -13.16 4.11
N VAL A 315 -25.67 -12.84 3.15
CA VAL A 315 -25.41 -11.75 2.19
C VAL A 315 -25.50 -10.43 2.95
N VAL A 316 -24.40 -9.67 2.99
CA VAL A 316 -24.31 -8.40 3.72
C VAL A 316 -24.27 -7.18 2.80
N ALA A 317 -23.83 -7.36 1.56
CA ALA A 317 -23.80 -6.32 0.54
C ALA A 317 -23.86 -6.93 -0.86
N VAL A 318 -24.44 -6.18 -1.79
CA VAL A 318 -24.43 -6.48 -3.23
C VAL A 318 -24.05 -5.19 -3.95
N ALA A 319 -23.10 -5.28 -4.86
CA ALA A 319 -22.70 -4.16 -5.70
C ALA A 319 -22.81 -4.59 -7.17
N GLU A 320 -23.53 -3.83 -7.97
CA GLU A 320 -23.48 -3.97 -9.42
C GLU A 320 -22.15 -3.40 -9.94
N ARG A 321 -21.49 -4.13 -10.83
CA ARG A 321 -20.27 -3.68 -11.49
C ARG A 321 -20.61 -3.13 -12.86
N ILE A 322 -20.51 -1.82 -12.98
CA ILE A 322 -20.72 -1.12 -14.23
C ILE A 322 -19.36 -0.99 -14.94
N PRO A 323 -19.22 -1.49 -16.17
CA PRO A 323 -18.02 -1.26 -16.97
C PRO A 323 -17.71 0.23 -17.12
N ALA A 324 -16.43 0.55 -17.36
CA ALA A 324 -16.05 1.91 -17.70
C ALA A 324 -16.85 2.40 -18.91
N HIS A 325 -17.55 3.52 -18.76
CA HIS A 325 -18.37 4.11 -19.80
C HIS A 325 -18.38 5.62 -19.66
N VAL A 326 -18.70 6.27 -20.77
CA VAL A 326 -19.03 7.69 -20.84
C VAL A 326 -20.39 7.84 -21.50
N VAL A 327 -21.11 8.91 -21.17
CA VAL A 327 -22.43 9.21 -21.76
C VAL A 327 -22.27 10.36 -22.74
N GLY A 328 -22.61 10.10 -24.01
CA GLY A 328 -22.55 11.11 -25.06
C GLY A 328 -23.47 12.29 -24.77
N ASN A 329 -22.90 13.49 -24.77
CA ASN A 329 -23.65 14.75 -24.60
C ASN A 329 -24.00 15.43 -25.94
N GLY A 330 -23.66 14.79 -27.07
CA GLY A 330 -23.89 15.28 -28.43
C GLY A 330 -22.98 16.44 -28.87
N ARG A 331 -21.99 16.84 -28.06
CA ARG A 331 -21.08 17.97 -28.33
C ARG A 331 -19.60 17.61 -28.18
N SER A 332 -19.26 16.88 -27.12
CA SER A 332 -17.90 16.51 -26.76
C SER A 332 -17.47 15.22 -27.44
N THR A 333 -16.17 15.08 -27.70
CA THR A 333 -15.58 13.82 -28.14
C THR A 333 -15.55 12.80 -27.00
N ILE A 334 -15.33 11.52 -27.32
CA ILE A 334 -15.22 10.47 -26.29
C ILE A 334 -13.99 10.73 -25.40
N GLU A 335 -12.89 11.21 -25.98
CA GLU A 335 -11.69 11.61 -25.24
C GLU A 335 -11.99 12.71 -24.22
N GLU A 336 -12.69 13.78 -24.62
CA GLU A 336 -13.09 14.85 -23.71
C GLU A 336 -14.02 14.36 -22.59
N LEU A 337 -14.93 13.44 -22.90
CA LEU A 337 -15.83 12.85 -21.90
C LEU A 337 -15.06 11.95 -20.90
N ILE A 338 -14.03 11.25 -21.36
CA ILE A 338 -13.13 10.46 -20.51
C ILE A 338 -12.37 11.39 -19.57
N ASP A 339 -11.80 12.47 -20.09
CA ASP A 339 -11.07 13.46 -19.29
C ASP A 339 -11.99 14.07 -18.23
N GLN A 340 -13.20 14.48 -18.59
CA GLN A 340 -14.21 14.98 -17.65
C GLN A 340 -14.57 13.95 -16.58
N THR A 341 -14.76 12.69 -16.97
CA THR A 341 -15.07 11.59 -16.04
C THR A 341 -13.92 11.34 -15.06
N ASN A 342 -12.67 11.53 -15.52
CA ASN A 342 -11.46 11.37 -14.73
C ASN A 342 -11.17 12.53 -13.77
N LEU A 343 -11.92 13.65 -13.86
CA LEU A 343 -11.85 14.75 -12.89
C LEU A 343 -12.53 14.42 -11.54
N ASP A 344 -13.26 13.30 -11.45
CA ASP A 344 -13.85 12.84 -10.19
C ASP A 344 -12.74 12.59 -9.13
N PRO A 345 -12.77 13.27 -7.97
CA PRO A 345 -11.74 13.12 -6.94
C PRO A 345 -11.65 11.71 -6.34
N HIS A 346 -12.66 10.85 -6.55
CA HIS A 346 -12.63 9.45 -6.14
C HIS A 346 -11.84 8.55 -7.10
N ARG A 347 -11.42 9.06 -8.28
CA ARG A 347 -10.63 8.32 -9.26
C ARG A 347 -9.13 8.52 -9.04
N GLY A 348 -8.41 7.42 -8.78
CA GLY A 348 -6.96 7.38 -8.62
C GLY A 348 -6.27 6.71 -9.80
N ASP A 349 -4.95 6.85 -9.84
CA ASP A 349 -4.09 6.06 -10.72
C ASP A 349 -4.05 4.60 -10.20
N GLY A 350 -4.22 3.62 -11.09
CA GLY A 350 -4.29 2.21 -10.68
C GLY A 350 -5.42 1.91 -9.68
N HIS A 351 -5.08 1.30 -8.54
CA HIS A 351 -6.03 0.93 -7.48
C HIS A 351 -5.82 1.76 -6.20
N ASP A 352 -5.27 2.97 -6.36
CA ASP A 352 -4.88 3.83 -5.25
C ASP A 352 -6.06 4.58 -4.60
N ASN A 353 -7.24 4.55 -5.23
CA ASN A 353 -8.47 5.18 -4.73
C ASN A 353 -9.70 4.28 -4.96
N VAL A 354 -10.89 4.74 -4.55
CA VAL A 354 -12.16 3.99 -4.64
C VAL A 354 -12.50 3.62 -6.09
N LEU A 355 -12.25 4.55 -7.02
CA LEU A 355 -12.41 4.34 -8.45
C LEU A 355 -11.05 4.41 -9.15
N THR A 356 -10.92 3.71 -10.27
CA THR A 356 -9.75 3.78 -11.15
C THR A 356 -10.04 4.76 -12.28
N LYS A 357 -9.07 5.61 -12.65
CA LYS A 357 -9.18 6.45 -13.84
C LYS A 357 -9.39 5.58 -15.09
N ILE A 358 -10.23 6.05 -16.01
CA ILE A 358 -10.41 5.43 -17.31
C ILE A 358 -9.16 5.73 -18.14
N VAL A 359 -8.42 4.68 -18.51
CA VAL A 359 -7.24 4.77 -19.37
C VAL A 359 -7.60 4.15 -20.70
N VAL A 360 -7.28 4.86 -21.78
CA VAL A 360 -7.46 4.36 -23.13
C VAL A 360 -6.31 3.41 -23.46
N ASP A 361 -6.66 2.16 -23.75
CA ASP A 361 -5.76 1.11 -24.19
C ASP A 361 -6.31 0.42 -25.44
N ALA A 362 -5.57 -0.55 -25.99
CA ALA A 362 -5.99 -1.32 -27.16
C ALA A 362 -7.34 -2.05 -26.94
N THR A 363 -7.64 -2.43 -25.68
CA THR A 363 -8.92 -3.04 -25.30
C THR A 363 -10.06 -2.04 -25.45
N SER A 364 -9.87 -0.82 -24.94
CA SER A 364 -10.82 0.28 -25.00
C SER A 364 -11.10 0.68 -26.45
N GLU A 365 -10.06 0.80 -27.28
CA GLU A 365 -10.20 1.06 -28.72
C GLU A 365 -10.97 -0.05 -29.45
N SER A 366 -10.70 -1.32 -29.11
CA SER A 366 -11.42 -2.46 -29.68
C SER A 366 -12.92 -2.41 -29.36
N VAL A 367 -13.26 -2.08 -28.11
CA VAL A 367 -14.65 -1.92 -27.66
C VAL A 367 -15.33 -0.76 -28.39
N LEU A 368 -14.68 0.40 -28.50
CA LEU A 368 -15.22 1.55 -29.24
C LEU A 368 -15.45 1.22 -30.71
N LYS A 369 -14.49 0.55 -31.36
CA LYS A 369 -14.61 0.12 -32.76
C LYS A 369 -15.77 -0.85 -32.97
N LYS A 370 -15.98 -1.80 -32.04
CA LYS A 370 -17.15 -2.71 -32.08
C LYS A 370 -18.48 -1.96 -31.96
N GLN A 371 -18.49 -0.83 -31.26
CA GLN A 371 -19.67 0.04 -31.13
C GLN A 371 -19.82 1.06 -32.27
N GLY A 372 -18.84 1.12 -33.20
CA GLY A 372 -18.84 2.07 -34.31
C GLY A 372 -18.32 3.47 -33.97
N TYR A 373 -17.69 3.65 -32.80
CA TYR A 373 -17.15 4.93 -32.33
C TYR A 373 -15.63 5.02 -32.47
N ARG A 374 -15.09 6.24 -32.37
CA ARG A 374 -13.66 6.53 -32.24
C ARG A 374 -13.44 7.54 -31.11
N LEU A 375 -12.21 7.70 -30.62
CA LEU A 375 -11.95 8.65 -29.54
C LEU A 375 -12.37 10.08 -29.90
N GLU A 376 -12.21 10.45 -31.17
CA GLU A 376 -12.55 11.77 -31.67
C GLU A 376 -14.05 11.94 -32.01
N ARG A 377 -14.86 10.86 -32.02
CA ARG A 377 -16.25 10.88 -32.48
C ARG A 377 -17.17 9.83 -31.86
#